data_AF-A0A395XJB7-F1
#
_entry.id   AF-A0A395XJB7-F1
#
_cell.length_a   1.000
_cell.length_b   1.000
_cell.length_c   1.000
_cell.angle_alpha   90.00
_cell.angle_beta   90.00
_cell.angle_gamma   90.00
#
_symmetry.space_group_name_H-M   'P 1'
#
loop_
_entity.id
_entity.type
_entity.pdbx_description
1 polymer ?
#
loop_
_entity_poly.entity_id
_entity_poly.type
_entity_poly.pdbx_seq_one_letter_code
_entity_poly.pdbx_strand_id
1 'polypeptide(L)'
;MCAAAIIVVLALVSAFGWPGWAVRTPPAPVEVPSAVASATPTIAAQPLPSDASELVKILPEHVSNYVRGAVESSDEWQSAAPVEAYAVTYGNGDQAKDVRVLMGQWADAEGAETQYEKLAKALDGEQLAAGNIKVSGQNTGSYVVVGGKGGDGTATALWRNDTVVFRVTGPQASVEAVYKLFPV
;
A
#
# COMPACT_ATOMS: atom_id res chain seq x y z
N MET A 1 42.93 35.50 0.24
CA MET A 1 41.75 35.95 -0.52
C MET A 1 41.37 34.78 -1.41
N CYS A 2 40.36 33.99 -1.05
CA CYS A 2 38.98 34.15 -1.53
C CYS A 2 38.95 34.30 -3.06
N ALA A 3 38.20 33.57 -3.88
CA ALA A 3 37.20 32.52 -3.69
C ALA A 3 36.77 32.11 -5.12
N ALA A 4 36.15 30.94 -5.26
CA ALA A 4 35.12 30.62 -6.27
C ALA A 4 35.57 30.62 -7.76
N ALA A 5 34.90 30.06 -8.75
CA ALA A 5 33.65 29.33 -8.91
C ALA A 5 33.81 28.51 -10.21
N ILE A 6 33.31 27.26 -10.26
CA ILE A 6 32.17 26.81 -11.11
C ILE A 6 32.30 27.12 -12.61
N ILE A 7 32.19 26.09 -13.46
CA ILE A 7 31.41 25.98 -14.73
C ILE A 7 31.82 24.62 -15.35
N VAL A 8 31.01 23.55 -15.24
CA VAL A 8 29.88 23.20 -16.11
C VAL A 8 30.34 22.73 -17.51
N VAL A 9 30.26 21.40 -17.70
CA VAL A 9 29.72 20.68 -18.88
C VAL A 9 30.68 20.19 -19.98
N LEU A 10 30.22 19.07 -20.57
CA LEU A 10 30.63 18.38 -21.81
C LEU A 10 31.84 17.42 -21.64
N ALA A 11 31.59 16.15 -21.33
CA ALA A 11 31.25 15.08 -22.27
C ALA A 11 32.41 14.69 -23.22
N LEU A 12 32.79 13.41 -23.08
CA LEU A 12 33.36 12.54 -24.10
C LEU A 12 34.71 12.94 -24.70
N VAL A 13 35.80 12.30 -24.23
CA VAL A 13 36.72 11.66 -25.18
C VAL A 13 37.19 10.31 -24.60
N SER A 14 36.90 9.31 -25.40
CA SER A 14 37.34 7.93 -25.38
C SER A 14 38.83 7.69 -25.13
N ALA A 15 39.08 6.46 -24.68
CA ALA A 15 40.31 5.69 -24.83
C ALA A 15 41.44 6.02 -23.86
N PHE A 16 41.54 5.25 -22.78
CA PHE A 16 42.86 4.88 -22.25
C PHE A 16 42.86 3.40 -21.85
N GLY A 17 43.91 2.72 -22.29
CA GLY A 17 44.02 1.27 -22.47
C GLY A 17 43.95 0.44 -21.20
N TRP A 18 43.51 -0.80 -21.41
CA TRP A 18 43.22 -1.79 -20.37
C TRP A 18 44.34 -2.82 -20.29
N PRO A 19 45.11 -2.93 -19.19
CA PRO A 19 45.81 -4.15 -18.84
C PRO A 19 44.86 -5.05 -18.01
N GLY A 20 44.69 -6.29 -18.45
CA GLY A 20 43.62 -7.20 -18.03
C GLY A 20 43.73 -7.79 -16.62
N TRP A 21 43.48 -7.01 -15.56
CA TRP A 21 43.33 -7.47 -14.17
C TRP A 21 41.97 -7.13 -13.53
N ALA A 22 40.89 -7.14 -14.31
CA ALA A 22 39.54 -6.95 -13.76
C ALA A 22 38.54 -7.94 -14.35
N VAL A 23 38.89 -9.23 -14.37
CA VAL A 23 37.87 -10.27 -14.42
C VAL A 23 37.32 -10.42 -13.01
N ARG A 24 36.36 -9.54 -12.66
CA ARG A 24 35.44 -9.82 -11.57
C ARG A 24 34.38 -10.74 -12.17
N THR A 25 34.32 -11.98 -11.69
CA THR A 25 33.20 -12.87 -11.93
C THR A 25 31.91 -12.08 -11.67
N PRO A 26 30.98 -11.97 -12.62
CA PRO A 26 29.70 -11.35 -12.35
C PRO A 26 29.06 -12.13 -11.17
N PRO A 27 28.49 -11.45 -10.17
CA PRO A 27 27.72 -12.13 -9.15
C PRO A 27 26.67 -12.99 -9.87
N ALA A 28 26.47 -14.23 -9.40
CA ALA A 28 25.41 -15.08 -9.90
C ALA A 28 24.11 -14.26 -9.93
N PRO A 29 23.29 -14.38 -10.99
CA PRO A 29 22.01 -13.71 -11.04
C PRO A 29 21.27 -14.05 -9.74
N VAL A 30 21.00 -13.02 -8.93
CA VAL A 30 20.03 -13.17 -7.85
C VAL A 30 18.72 -13.54 -8.52
N GLU A 31 18.18 -14.69 -8.19
CA GLU A 31 16.81 -15.05 -8.57
C GLU A 31 15.92 -13.94 -8.05
N VAL A 32 15.46 -13.08 -8.96
CA VAL A 32 14.29 -12.24 -8.71
C VAL A 32 13.17 -13.22 -8.37
N PRO A 33 12.58 -13.18 -7.17
CA PRO A 33 11.49 -14.08 -6.85
C PRO A 33 10.44 -13.93 -7.94
N SER A 34 10.15 -15.05 -8.61
CA SER A 34 9.07 -15.12 -9.59
C SER A 34 7.82 -14.57 -8.92
N ALA A 35 7.10 -13.69 -9.62
CA ALA A 35 5.85 -13.12 -9.15
C ALA A 35 5.01 -14.25 -8.52
N VAL A 36 4.72 -14.13 -7.22
CA VAL A 36 3.89 -15.12 -6.52
C VAL A 36 2.59 -15.17 -7.30
N ALA A 37 2.26 -16.32 -7.90
CA ALA A 37 0.99 -16.47 -8.59
C ALA A 37 -0.11 -16.05 -7.60
N SER A 38 -0.87 -15.01 -7.96
CA SER A 38 -2.03 -14.60 -7.18
C SER A 38 -2.93 -15.82 -7.07
N ALA A 39 -3.08 -16.36 -5.86
CA ALA A 39 -3.86 -17.57 -5.65
C ALA A 39 -5.30 -17.28 -6.04
N THR A 40 -5.87 -18.05 -6.96
CA THR A 40 -7.27 -17.87 -7.35
C THR A 40 -8.16 -18.25 -6.15
N PRO A 41 -9.10 -17.38 -5.73
CA PRO A 41 -10.00 -17.69 -4.63
C PRO A 41 -10.89 -18.90 -4.98
N THR A 42 -11.22 -19.70 -3.97
CA THR A 42 -12.10 -20.87 -4.09
C THR A 42 -13.57 -20.57 -3.76
N ILE A 43 -13.83 -19.38 -3.20
CA ILE A 43 -15.18 -18.87 -2.91
C ILE A 43 -15.51 -17.71 -3.85
N ALA A 44 -16.80 -17.46 -4.09
CA ALA A 44 -17.24 -16.36 -4.93
C ALA A 44 -17.29 -15.04 -4.15
N ALA A 45 -16.87 -13.94 -4.78
CA ALA A 45 -17.04 -12.60 -4.23
C ALA A 45 -18.51 -12.17 -4.26
N GLN A 46 -18.87 -11.26 -3.37
CA GLN A 46 -20.17 -10.62 -3.42
C GLN A 46 -20.17 -9.52 -4.51
N PRO A 47 -21.26 -9.42 -5.28
CA PRO A 47 -21.40 -8.37 -6.28
C PRO A 47 -21.44 -6.99 -5.60
N LEU A 48 -20.94 -5.98 -6.32
CA LEU A 48 -21.13 -4.60 -5.88
C LEU A 48 -22.61 -4.21 -5.98
N PRO A 49 -23.07 -3.27 -5.13
CA PRO A 49 -24.37 -2.63 -5.31
C PRO A 49 -24.51 -2.06 -6.73
N SER A 50 -25.70 -2.12 -7.33
CA SER A 50 -25.95 -1.60 -8.68
C SER A 50 -25.71 -0.09 -8.80
N ASP A 51 -25.82 0.61 -7.69
CA ASP A 51 -25.62 2.05 -7.50
C ASP A 51 -24.29 2.38 -6.81
N ALA A 52 -23.32 1.46 -6.83
CA ALA A 52 -21.99 1.66 -6.25
C ALA A 52 -21.32 2.95 -6.78
N SER A 53 -20.74 3.73 -5.87
CA SER A 53 -19.96 4.92 -6.21
C SER A 53 -18.65 4.56 -6.94
N GLU A 54 -18.01 5.56 -7.55
CA GLU A 54 -16.70 5.37 -8.17
C GLU A 54 -15.65 4.86 -7.18
N LEU A 55 -15.71 5.32 -5.92
CA LEU A 55 -14.84 4.80 -4.85
C LEU A 55 -15.09 3.30 -4.62
N VAL A 56 -16.33 2.84 -4.56
CA VAL A 56 -16.64 1.42 -4.34
C VAL A 56 -16.19 0.55 -5.52
N LYS A 57 -16.22 1.08 -6.75
CA LYS A 57 -15.79 0.35 -7.95
C LYS A 57 -14.29 0.05 -7.99
N ILE A 58 -13.46 0.78 -7.24
CA ILE A 58 -12.01 0.49 -7.19
C ILE A 58 -11.70 -0.73 -6.32
N LEU A 59 -12.63 -1.17 -5.46
CA LEU A 59 -12.43 -2.36 -4.65
C LEU A 59 -12.30 -3.59 -5.55
N PRO A 60 -11.19 -4.33 -5.51
CA PRO A 60 -11.04 -5.58 -6.26
C PRO A 60 -12.14 -6.57 -5.91
N GLU A 61 -12.51 -7.42 -6.87
CA GLU A 61 -13.35 -8.59 -6.57
C GLU A 61 -12.62 -9.54 -5.62
N HIS A 62 -11.31 -9.67 -5.79
CA HIS A 62 -10.44 -10.45 -4.94
C HIS A 62 -9.04 -9.84 -4.87
N VAL A 63 -8.33 -10.13 -3.78
CA VAL A 63 -6.92 -9.79 -3.58
C VAL A 63 -6.23 -11.06 -3.09
N SER A 64 -5.35 -11.63 -3.91
CA SER A 64 -4.88 -13.01 -3.71
C SER A 64 -6.08 -13.98 -3.56
N ASN A 65 -6.03 -14.90 -2.60
CA ASN A 65 -7.09 -15.84 -2.26
C ASN A 65 -8.24 -15.25 -1.43
N TYR A 66 -8.26 -13.94 -1.17
CA TYR A 66 -9.33 -13.29 -0.41
C TYR A 66 -10.33 -12.63 -1.36
N VAL A 67 -11.62 -12.88 -1.17
CA VAL A 67 -12.70 -12.27 -1.95
C VAL A 67 -13.41 -11.19 -1.17
N ARG A 68 -13.89 -10.20 -1.91
CA ARG A 68 -14.68 -9.09 -1.38
C ARG A 68 -16.05 -9.60 -0.90
N GLY A 69 -16.37 -9.33 0.36
CA GLY A 69 -17.70 -9.49 0.91
C GLY A 69 -18.61 -8.31 0.59
N ALA A 70 -19.68 -8.15 1.36
CA ALA A 70 -20.60 -7.03 1.26
C ALA A 70 -19.86 -5.71 1.55
N VAL A 71 -20.17 -4.68 0.76
CA VAL A 71 -19.70 -3.32 0.98
C VAL A 71 -20.79 -2.56 1.70
N GLU A 72 -20.48 -2.06 2.88
CA GLU A 72 -21.42 -1.35 3.76
C GLU A 72 -20.94 0.08 3.98
N SER A 73 -21.85 1.05 4.09
CA SER A 73 -21.49 2.40 4.50
C SER A 73 -20.94 2.40 5.93
N SER A 74 -20.00 3.30 6.22
CA SER A 74 -19.31 3.35 7.50
C SER A 74 -19.29 4.76 8.09
N ASP A 75 -19.81 4.91 9.30
CA ASP A 75 -19.78 6.19 10.05
C ASP A 75 -18.52 6.34 10.92
N GLU A 76 -17.60 5.36 10.91
CA GLU A 76 -16.44 5.35 11.82
C GLU A 76 -15.57 6.62 11.68
N TRP A 77 -15.47 7.18 10.48
CA TRP A 77 -14.70 8.38 10.20
C TRP A 77 -15.57 9.64 10.04
N GLN A 78 -16.86 9.60 10.39
CA GLN A 78 -17.79 10.73 10.22
C GLN A 78 -17.28 12.03 10.89
N SER A 79 -16.58 11.92 12.02
CA SER A 79 -15.98 13.09 12.70
C SER A 79 -14.88 13.80 11.89
N ALA A 80 -14.31 13.13 10.89
CA ALA A 80 -13.36 13.69 9.93
C ALA A 80 -14.04 14.17 8.64
N ALA A 81 -15.38 14.14 8.58
CA ALA A 81 -16.20 14.58 7.45
C ALA A 81 -15.77 14.05 6.07
N PRO A 82 -15.62 12.72 5.89
CA PRO A 82 -15.43 12.15 4.56
C PRO A 82 -16.66 12.43 3.69
N VAL A 83 -16.45 12.57 2.37
CA VAL A 83 -17.52 12.63 1.37
C VAL A 83 -18.30 11.32 1.36
N GLU A 84 -17.58 10.21 1.43
CA GLU A 84 -18.11 8.86 1.54
C GLU A 84 -17.11 7.96 2.27
N ALA A 85 -17.60 6.96 3.00
CA ALA A 85 -16.78 5.99 3.71
C ALA A 85 -17.47 4.63 3.76
N TYR A 86 -16.67 3.57 3.60
CA TYR A 86 -17.16 2.21 3.46
C TYR A 86 -16.35 1.21 4.27
N ALA A 87 -17.05 0.13 4.54
CA ALA A 87 -16.65 -1.04 5.27
C ALA A 87 -16.76 -2.26 4.36
N VAL A 88 -15.69 -3.03 4.20
CA VAL A 88 -15.76 -4.33 3.55
C VAL A 88 -14.86 -5.33 4.26
N THR A 89 -15.28 -6.60 4.26
CA THR A 89 -14.47 -7.73 4.72
C THR A 89 -14.01 -8.53 3.52
N TYR A 90 -12.72 -8.82 3.46
CA TYR A 90 -12.11 -9.75 2.52
C TYR A 90 -11.87 -11.07 3.22
N GLY A 91 -12.51 -12.13 2.75
CA GLY A 91 -12.43 -13.46 3.36
C GLY A 91 -12.01 -14.53 2.37
N ASN A 92 -11.57 -15.68 2.87
CA ASN A 92 -11.15 -16.82 2.03
C ASN A 92 -11.85 -18.14 2.41
N GLY A 93 -12.96 -18.04 3.15
CA GLY A 93 -13.72 -19.17 3.68
C GLY A 93 -13.33 -19.57 5.11
N ASP A 94 -12.26 -19.00 5.65
CA ASP A 94 -11.81 -19.16 7.04
C ASP A 94 -11.91 -17.82 7.78
N GLN A 95 -12.93 -17.66 8.63
CA GLN A 95 -13.21 -16.41 9.35
C GLN A 95 -12.05 -15.95 10.23
N ALA A 96 -11.20 -16.88 10.72
CA ALA A 96 -10.03 -16.52 11.51
C ALA A 96 -8.95 -15.80 10.68
N LYS A 97 -9.08 -15.79 9.35
CA LYS A 97 -8.18 -15.13 8.40
C LYS A 97 -8.75 -13.86 7.80
N ASP A 98 -10.01 -13.54 8.07
CA ASP A 98 -10.69 -12.41 7.47
C ASP A 98 -9.95 -11.09 7.71
N VAL A 99 -9.99 -10.23 6.70
CA VAL A 99 -9.34 -8.93 6.70
C VAL A 99 -10.41 -7.86 6.52
N ARG A 100 -10.44 -6.90 7.44
CA ARG A 100 -11.38 -5.79 7.41
C ARG A 100 -10.72 -4.58 6.75
N VAL A 101 -11.31 -4.09 5.67
CA VAL A 101 -10.86 -2.91 4.92
C VAL A 101 -11.85 -1.76 5.12
N LEU A 102 -11.43 -0.71 5.81
CA LEU A 102 -12.11 0.58 5.79
C LEU A 102 -11.49 1.46 4.74
N MET A 103 -12.33 2.16 3.99
CA MET A 103 -11.89 3.19 3.05
C MET A 103 -12.78 4.42 3.17
N GLY A 104 -12.21 5.57 2.89
CA GLY A 104 -12.92 6.84 2.91
C GLY A 104 -12.29 7.80 1.93
N GLN A 105 -13.12 8.67 1.37
CA GLN A 105 -12.70 9.73 0.47
C GLN A 105 -13.02 11.08 1.07
N TRP A 106 -12.09 12.02 0.94
CA TRP A 106 -12.25 13.42 1.30
C TRP A 106 -12.43 14.28 0.07
N ALA A 107 -12.93 15.50 0.28
CA ALA A 107 -13.13 16.47 -0.79
C ALA A 107 -11.80 16.92 -1.43
N ASP A 108 -10.71 16.82 -0.69
CA ASP A 108 -9.37 17.22 -1.09
C ASP A 108 -8.29 16.37 -0.39
N ALA A 109 -7.05 16.51 -0.86
CA ALA A 109 -5.90 15.78 -0.34
C ALA A 109 -5.51 16.20 1.08
N GLU A 110 -5.79 17.45 1.48
CA GLU A 110 -5.45 17.98 2.82
C GLU A 110 -6.32 17.32 3.90
N GLY A 111 -7.62 17.15 3.64
CA GLY A 111 -8.53 16.42 4.51
C GLY A 111 -8.11 14.95 4.68
N ALA A 112 -7.76 14.28 3.58
CA ALA A 112 -7.27 12.91 3.60
C ALA A 112 -5.93 12.78 4.34
N GLU A 113 -5.00 13.72 4.15
CA GLU A 113 -3.73 13.79 4.87
C GLU A 113 -3.94 13.94 6.38
N THR A 114 -4.79 14.87 6.78
CA THR A 114 -5.11 15.12 8.19
C THR A 114 -5.64 13.87 8.87
N GLN A 115 -6.56 13.15 8.21
CA GLN A 115 -7.08 11.90 8.76
C GLN A 115 -6.02 10.80 8.78
N TYR A 116 -5.24 10.65 7.71
CA TYR A 116 -4.15 9.67 7.67
C TYR A 116 -3.16 9.89 8.82
N GLU A 117 -2.70 11.12 9.03
CA GLU A 117 -1.76 11.41 10.12
C GLU A 117 -2.36 11.15 11.49
N LYS A 118 -3.63 11.52 11.70
CA LYS A 118 -4.34 11.26 12.96
C LYS A 118 -4.42 9.77 13.23
N LEU A 119 -4.77 8.97 12.23
CA LEU A 119 -4.83 7.51 12.35
C LEU A 119 -3.44 6.91 12.57
N ALA A 120 -2.42 7.34 11.82
CA ALA A 120 -1.05 6.87 11.95
C ALA A 120 -0.48 7.14 13.34
N LYS A 121 -0.71 8.33 13.91
CA LYS A 121 -0.28 8.69 15.28
C LYS A 121 -1.00 7.88 16.36
N ALA A 122 -2.18 7.35 16.07
CA ALA A 122 -2.96 6.53 16.98
C ALA A 122 -2.62 5.03 16.91
N LEU A 123 -1.78 4.61 15.95
CA LEU A 123 -1.33 3.23 15.85
C LEU A 123 -0.37 2.91 17.02
N ASP A 124 -0.76 1.96 17.86
CA ASP A 124 -0.04 1.54 19.06
C ASP A 124 0.45 0.09 18.88
N GLY A 125 1.60 -0.06 18.22
CA GLY A 125 2.18 -1.34 17.84
C GLY A 125 3.57 -1.19 17.22
N GLU A 126 4.27 -2.31 17.00
CA GLU A 126 5.58 -2.29 16.34
C GLU A 126 5.41 -1.94 14.86
N GLN A 127 6.17 -0.95 14.36
CA GLN A 127 6.18 -0.62 12.94
C GLN A 127 6.88 -1.73 12.14
N LEU A 128 6.11 -2.42 11.30
CA LEU A 128 6.60 -3.48 10.41
C LEU A 128 7.12 -2.92 9.08
N ALA A 129 6.47 -1.88 8.56
CA ALA A 129 6.86 -1.21 7.32
C ALA A 129 6.30 0.22 7.26
N ALA A 130 6.98 1.11 6.53
CA ALA A 130 6.46 2.44 6.19
C ALA A 130 7.13 2.95 4.91
N GLY A 131 6.46 3.85 4.19
CA GLY A 131 7.02 4.44 2.99
C GLY A 131 6.07 5.35 2.24
N ASN A 132 6.53 5.72 1.04
CA ASN A 132 5.86 6.63 0.12
C ASN A 132 5.21 5.84 -1.03
N ILE A 133 4.01 6.23 -1.43
CA ILE A 133 3.31 5.71 -2.61
C ILE A 133 3.62 6.65 -3.78
N LYS A 134 4.12 6.09 -4.89
CA LYS A 134 4.49 6.86 -6.07
C LYS A 134 3.70 6.45 -7.29
N VAL A 135 3.11 7.42 -7.99
CA VAL A 135 2.51 7.25 -9.32
C VAL A 135 3.35 8.06 -10.31
N SER A 136 3.84 7.41 -11.37
CA SER A 136 4.70 8.05 -12.37
C SER A 136 5.91 8.79 -11.79
N GLY A 137 6.46 8.28 -10.69
CA GLY A 137 7.62 8.85 -9.99
C GLY A 137 7.31 10.01 -9.04
N GLN A 138 6.08 10.52 -9.02
CA GLN A 138 5.61 11.55 -8.08
C GLN A 138 5.07 10.92 -6.80
N ASN A 139 5.32 11.53 -5.65
CA ASN A 139 4.76 11.05 -4.38
C ASN A 139 3.27 11.42 -4.29
N THR A 140 2.38 10.44 -4.35
CA THR A 140 0.93 10.65 -4.27
C THR A 140 0.35 10.25 -2.92
N GLY A 141 1.16 9.60 -2.07
CA GLY A 141 0.65 9.04 -0.82
C GLY A 141 1.72 8.50 0.10
N SER A 142 1.27 7.95 1.21
CA SER A 142 2.12 7.36 2.24
C SER A 142 1.44 6.11 2.79
N TYR A 143 2.24 5.17 3.28
CA TYR A 143 1.74 4.01 3.98
C TYR A 143 2.54 3.71 5.25
N VAL A 144 1.88 3.08 6.20
CA VAL A 144 2.47 2.52 7.41
C VAL A 144 1.77 1.19 7.73
N VAL A 145 2.53 0.21 8.18
CA VAL A 145 2.04 -1.08 8.64
C VAL A 145 2.58 -1.31 10.04
N VAL A 146 1.68 -1.55 10.98
CA VAL A 146 2.03 -1.85 12.37
C VAL A 146 1.50 -3.24 12.76
N GLY A 147 2.24 -3.95 13.59
CA GLY A 147 1.74 -5.13 14.29
C GLY A 147 0.71 -4.73 15.36
N GLY A 148 -0.10 -5.69 15.77
CA GLY A 148 -1.04 -5.50 16.86
C GLY A 148 -0.35 -5.31 18.20
N LYS A 149 -1.07 -4.69 19.13
CA LYS A 149 -0.54 -4.32 20.44
C LYS A 149 -0.09 -5.57 21.20
N GLY A 150 1.16 -5.55 21.67
CA GLY A 150 1.72 -6.67 22.43
C GLY A 150 1.96 -7.95 21.62
N GLY A 151 1.96 -7.87 20.28
CA GLY A 151 2.25 -9.02 19.42
C GLY A 151 1.13 -10.06 19.39
N ASP A 152 -0.13 -9.62 19.45
CA ASP A 152 -1.33 -10.46 19.43
C ASP A 152 -1.56 -11.24 18.11
N GLY A 153 -0.63 -11.14 17.15
CA GLY A 153 -0.71 -11.79 15.84
C GLY A 153 -1.56 -11.04 14.82
N THR A 154 -2.07 -9.86 15.15
CA THR A 154 -2.77 -8.97 14.21
C THR A 154 -1.83 -7.94 13.60
N ALA A 155 -2.29 -7.25 12.55
CA ALA A 155 -1.64 -6.07 12.02
C ALA A 155 -2.67 -5.06 11.52
N THR A 156 -2.22 -3.81 11.38
CA THR A 156 -2.97 -2.76 10.68
C THR A 156 -2.07 -2.12 9.63
N ALA A 157 -2.48 -2.19 8.37
CA ALA A 157 -1.93 -1.40 7.28
C ALA A 157 -2.81 -0.17 7.07
N LEU A 158 -2.19 1.00 7.01
CA LEU A 158 -2.85 2.29 6.76
C LEU A 158 -2.13 2.96 5.61
N TRP A 159 -2.87 3.41 4.59
CA TRP A 159 -2.28 4.19 3.51
C TRP A 159 -3.24 5.24 2.99
N ARG A 160 -2.67 6.25 2.33
CA ARG A 160 -3.40 7.27 1.59
C ARG A 160 -2.96 7.26 0.13
N ASN A 161 -3.89 7.41 -0.80
CA ASN A 161 -3.60 7.82 -2.17
C ASN A 161 -4.45 9.04 -2.52
N ASP A 162 -3.80 10.19 -2.71
CA ASP A 162 -4.46 11.47 -2.97
C ASP A 162 -5.56 11.78 -1.95
N THR A 163 -6.84 11.74 -2.37
CA THR A 163 -8.00 12.03 -1.51
C THR A 163 -8.55 10.82 -0.76
N VAL A 164 -7.99 9.62 -0.92
CA VAL A 164 -8.53 8.37 -0.36
C VAL A 164 -7.61 7.83 0.73
N VAL A 165 -8.18 7.45 1.87
CA VAL A 165 -7.48 6.76 2.96
C VAL A 165 -8.04 5.35 3.11
N PHE A 166 -7.16 4.38 3.30
CA PHE A 166 -7.50 2.99 3.55
C PHE A 166 -6.89 2.53 4.87
N ARG A 167 -7.66 1.76 5.65
CA ARG A 167 -7.19 1.03 6.81
C ARG A 167 -7.57 -0.43 6.70
N VAL A 168 -6.59 -1.31 6.81
CA VAL A 168 -6.73 -2.75 6.68
C VAL A 168 -6.27 -3.42 7.95
N THR A 169 -7.17 -4.13 8.63
CA THR A 169 -6.91 -4.76 9.92
C THR A 169 -7.31 -6.23 9.88
N GLY A 170 -6.53 -7.08 10.52
CA GLY A 170 -6.77 -8.52 10.59
C GLY A 170 -5.52 -9.27 11.08
N PRO A 171 -5.46 -10.60 10.92
CA PRO A 171 -4.25 -11.37 11.20
C PRO A 171 -3.08 -10.87 10.36
N GLN A 172 -1.89 -10.78 10.94
CA GLN A 172 -0.73 -10.16 10.30
C GLN A 172 -0.44 -10.75 8.92
N ALA A 173 -0.42 -12.09 8.80
CA ALA A 173 -0.18 -12.77 7.53
C ALA A 173 -1.24 -12.43 6.47
N SER A 174 -2.51 -12.31 6.87
CA SER A 174 -3.59 -11.95 5.97
C SER A 174 -3.49 -10.48 5.53
N VAL A 175 -3.21 -9.57 6.46
CA VAL A 175 -3.01 -8.14 6.16
C VAL A 175 -1.86 -7.98 5.19
N GLU A 176 -0.73 -8.67 5.39
CA GLU A 176 0.40 -8.66 4.46
C GLU A 176 0.05 -9.17 3.07
N ALA A 177 -0.75 -10.23 2.96
CA ALA A 177 -1.20 -10.75 1.67
C ALA A 177 -2.11 -9.75 0.93
N VAL A 178 -3.00 -9.08 1.66
CA VAL A 178 -3.96 -8.12 1.09
C VAL A 178 -3.27 -6.81 0.74
N TYR A 179 -2.57 -6.13 1.66
CA TYR A 179 -2.07 -4.77 1.38
C TYR A 179 -1.00 -4.74 0.29
N LYS A 180 -0.17 -5.78 0.15
CA LYS A 180 0.89 -5.84 -0.87
C LYS A 180 0.35 -5.98 -2.29
N LEU A 181 -0.87 -6.51 -2.43
CA LEU A 181 -1.51 -6.80 -3.71
C LEU A 181 -2.76 -5.95 -3.94
N PHE A 182 -3.11 -5.09 -2.98
CA PHE A 182 -4.22 -4.16 -3.12
C PHE A 182 -3.85 -3.10 -4.17
N PRO A 183 -4.71 -2.80 -5.15
CA PRO A 183 -4.43 -1.75 -6.11
C PRO A 183 -4.34 -0.41 -5.39
N VAL A 184 -3.22 0.29 -5.61
CA VAL A 184 -3.00 1.66 -5.13
C VAL A 184 -3.02 2.63 -6.30
#